data_AF-A0A7C3L2F2-F1
#
_entry.id   AF-A0A7C3L2F2-F1
#
_cell.length_a   1.000
_cell.length_b   1.000
_cell.length_c   1.000
_cell.angle_alpha   90.00
_cell.angle_beta   90.00
_cell.angle_gamma   90.00
#
_symmetry.space_group_name_H-M   'P 1'
#
loop_
_entity.id
_entity.type
_entity.pdbx_description
1 polymer ?
#
loop_
_entity_poly.entity_id
_entity_poly.type
_entity_poly.pdbx_seq_one_letter_code
_entity_poly.pdbx_strand_id
1 'polypeptide(L)'
;MIINTKIVDITDIFNNTKSKFIKNSIESGKKLFAIKLDKFSGLLGYEIQPNRRIGSELADVSKRFGLKGILHSDELPGYGISEEEVNEIKKKLGCSEEDGFIILITEDYKKANLIFEKIIERLNEMIKKMPKDTRQVNQDGTTSFLRPQPGSARMYPETDHSLIFVEKEVKDFEKYTEIIYTVKYGDKNIIFSVIKLKEQDIELYFSLKDIGKFILDSLNPEFRKKILKHLGFNEKQIENILWSEYLEEIENLARITNPSIVYYIFFQLPSELKKYYNTLVEKIDIDFVKKIVECLNKGKIAKTAISKIYYYYIKEKEDVEKIIEKYSLFKISGKDLEQKIKELLEKYKEKDKNKLLNKILEELRYIAEPKEVIEIFNKLYK
;
A
#
# COMPACT_ATOMS: atom_id res chain seq x y z
N MET A 1 -14.44 4.06 44.85
CA MET A 1 -14.77 3.11 43.77
C MET A 1 -16.28 3.01 43.76
N ILE A 2 -16.97 3.22 42.63
CA ILE A 2 -18.45 3.20 42.58
C ILE A 2 -18.93 1.75 42.50
N ILE A 3 -18.23 0.93 41.71
CA ILE A 3 -18.47 -0.52 41.61
C ILE A 3 -17.48 -1.25 42.52
N ASN A 4 -17.98 -2.09 43.43
CA ASN A 4 -17.20 -3.01 44.26
C ASN A 4 -17.82 -4.40 44.20
N THR A 5 -17.10 -5.39 43.69
CA THR A 5 -17.67 -6.68 43.33
C THR A 5 -16.73 -7.81 43.71
N LYS A 6 -17.29 -8.98 44.03
CA LYS A 6 -16.52 -10.18 44.33
C LYS A 6 -16.44 -11.06 43.09
N ILE A 7 -15.25 -11.60 42.83
CA ILE A 7 -15.03 -12.58 41.77
C ILE A 7 -15.45 -13.94 42.29
N VAL A 8 -16.30 -14.64 41.53
CA VAL A 8 -16.81 -15.96 41.86
C VAL A 8 -16.41 -16.94 40.78
N ASP A 9 -15.86 -18.10 41.19
CA ASP A 9 -15.64 -19.22 40.28
C ASP A 9 -16.98 -19.90 39.98
N ILE A 10 -17.39 -19.87 38.71
CA ILE A 10 -18.66 -20.43 38.23
C ILE A 10 -18.45 -21.68 37.39
N THR A 11 -17.24 -22.25 37.37
CA THR A 11 -16.90 -23.41 36.52
C THR A 11 -17.83 -24.61 36.77
N ASP A 12 -18.24 -24.84 38.02
CA ASP A 12 -19.09 -25.98 38.40
C ASP A 12 -20.45 -26.02 37.68
N ILE A 13 -20.98 -24.85 37.30
CA ILE A 13 -22.28 -24.71 36.61
C ILE A 13 -22.22 -25.35 35.21
N PHE A 14 -21.03 -25.39 34.60
CA PHE A 14 -20.85 -25.80 33.22
C PHE A 14 -20.37 -27.25 33.05
N ASN A 15 -20.38 -28.06 34.12
CA ASN A 15 -19.92 -29.46 34.06
C ASN A 15 -20.66 -30.30 33.00
N ASN A 16 -21.95 -30.02 32.79
CA ASN A 16 -22.80 -30.70 31.80
C ASN A 16 -23.25 -29.78 30.65
N THR A 17 -22.48 -28.72 30.37
CA THR A 17 -22.89 -27.72 29.37
C THR A 17 -22.99 -28.30 27.97
N LYS A 18 -23.99 -27.83 27.21
CA LYS A 18 -24.14 -28.12 25.77
C LYS A 18 -23.26 -27.21 24.91
N SER A 19 -22.69 -26.14 25.47
CA SER A 19 -21.79 -25.25 24.74
C SER A 19 -20.44 -25.94 24.48
N LYS A 20 -20.22 -26.36 23.23
CA LYS A 20 -18.93 -26.91 22.78
C LYS A 20 -17.76 -25.97 23.08
N PHE A 21 -17.99 -24.66 23.00
CA PHE A 21 -16.96 -23.66 23.25
C PHE A 21 -16.50 -23.65 24.72
N ILE A 22 -17.44 -23.68 25.66
CA ILE A 22 -17.12 -23.72 27.10
C ILE A 22 -16.52 -25.06 27.47
N LYS A 23 -17.11 -26.17 27.00
CA LYS A 23 -16.61 -27.52 27.25
C LYS A 23 -15.14 -27.67 26.83
N ASN A 24 -14.81 -27.27 25.61
CA ASN A 24 -13.42 -27.32 25.12
C ASN A 24 -12.48 -26.41 25.94
N SER A 25 -12.98 -25.27 26.44
CA SER A 25 -12.17 -24.38 27.28
C SER A 25 -11.87 -25.01 28.63
N ILE A 26 -12.84 -25.68 29.26
CA ILE A 26 -12.66 -26.41 30.52
C ILE A 26 -11.72 -27.60 30.33
N GLU A 27 -11.89 -28.38 29.26
CA GLU A 27 -10.99 -29.50 28.91
C GLU A 27 -9.54 -29.04 28.67
N SER A 28 -9.35 -27.80 28.18
CA SER A 28 -8.02 -27.18 28.04
C SER A 28 -7.43 -26.65 29.36
N GLY A 29 -8.07 -26.91 30.50
CA GLY A 29 -7.60 -26.50 31.83
C GLY A 29 -8.01 -25.08 32.24
N LYS A 30 -8.92 -24.43 31.50
CA LYS A 30 -9.42 -23.08 31.84
C LYS A 30 -10.63 -23.15 32.77
N LYS A 31 -10.81 -22.08 33.53
CA LYS A 31 -11.93 -21.87 34.45
C LYS A 31 -12.76 -20.67 34.03
N LEU A 32 -13.99 -20.63 34.51
CA LEU A 32 -14.93 -19.55 34.29
C LEU A 32 -15.10 -18.76 35.58
N PHE A 33 -14.77 -17.48 35.53
CA PHE A 33 -14.93 -16.55 36.65
C PHE A 33 -15.93 -15.48 36.27
N ALA A 34 -16.74 -15.05 37.22
CA ALA A 34 -17.73 -14.01 36.98
C ALA A 34 -17.77 -12.95 38.09
N ILE A 35 -18.21 -11.76 37.70
CA ILE A 35 -18.54 -10.66 38.61
C ILE A 35 -19.98 -10.22 38.39
N LYS A 36 -20.66 -9.87 39.48
CA LYS A 36 -21.94 -9.17 39.46
C LYS A 36 -21.70 -7.68 39.25
N LEU A 37 -22.58 -6.99 38.51
CA LEU A 37 -22.59 -5.55 38.32
C LEU A 37 -23.97 -5.00 38.70
N ASP A 38 -24.05 -4.28 39.81
CA ASP A 38 -25.32 -3.75 40.34
C ASP A 38 -25.97 -2.77 39.36
N LYS A 39 -27.24 -2.99 38.99
CA LYS A 39 -28.01 -2.13 38.08
C LYS A 39 -27.48 -2.01 36.64
N PHE A 40 -26.70 -2.99 36.18
CA PHE A 40 -26.14 -3.02 34.82
C PHE A 40 -26.96 -3.82 33.80
N SER A 41 -28.12 -4.36 34.18
CA SER A 41 -29.00 -5.08 33.26
C SER A 41 -29.41 -4.18 32.10
N GLY A 42 -29.22 -4.65 30.87
CA GLY A 42 -29.50 -3.92 29.62
C GLY A 42 -28.45 -2.86 29.23
N LEU A 43 -27.52 -2.49 30.12
CA LEU A 43 -26.48 -1.50 29.82
C LEU A 43 -25.29 -2.10 29.08
N LEU A 44 -24.90 -3.33 29.39
CA LEU A 44 -23.76 -3.99 28.73
C LEU A 44 -24.08 -4.23 27.24
N GLY A 45 -25.34 -4.51 26.94
CA GLY A 45 -25.88 -4.68 25.59
C GLY A 45 -26.13 -3.36 24.84
N TYR A 46 -26.03 -2.21 25.50
CA TYR A 46 -26.36 -0.91 24.91
C TYR A 46 -25.38 -0.54 23.78
N GLU A 47 -25.93 -0.27 22.60
CA GLU A 47 -25.16 0.07 21.41
C GLU A 47 -24.65 1.53 21.47
N ILE A 48 -23.33 1.69 21.32
CA ILE A 48 -22.63 2.98 21.42
C ILE A 48 -22.01 3.43 20.09
N GLN A 49 -21.77 2.49 19.18
CA GLN A 49 -21.41 2.70 17.78
C GLN A 49 -22.08 1.58 16.97
N PRO A 50 -22.28 1.72 15.65
CA PRO A 50 -22.83 0.65 14.83
C PRO A 50 -22.13 -0.71 15.11
N ASN A 51 -22.91 -1.71 15.53
CA ASN A 51 -22.44 -3.05 15.90
C ASN A 51 -21.46 -3.12 17.10
N ARG A 52 -21.35 -2.07 17.91
CA ARG A 52 -20.50 -2.05 19.11
C ARG A 52 -21.27 -1.60 20.34
N ARG A 53 -21.10 -2.36 21.42
CA ARG A 53 -21.81 -2.16 22.68
C ARG A 53 -20.85 -1.74 23.79
N ILE A 54 -21.38 -1.36 24.95
CA ILE A 54 -20.57 -1.19 26.17
C ILE A 54 -19.78 -2.46 26.47
N GLY A 55 -20.41 -3.64 26.32
CA GLY A 55 -19.75 -4.94 26.43
C GLY A 55 -18.57 -5.11 25.46
N SER A 56 -18.66 -4.53 24.26
CA SER A 56 -17.56 -4.56 23.28
C SER A 56 -16.34 -3.74 23.74
N GLU A 57 -16.53 -2.60 24.42
CA GLU A 57 -15.42 -1.83 25.00
C GLU A 57 -14.71 -2.60 26.11
N LEU A 58 -15.47 -3.29 26.96
CA LEU A 58 -14.91 -4.11 28.04
C LEU A 58 -14.24 -5.37 27.49
N ALA A 59 -14.79 -5.95 26.41
CA ALA A 59 -14.16 -7.04 25.68
C ALA A 59 -12.78 -6.64 25.15
N ASP A 60 -12.64 -5.42 24.62
CA ASP A 60 -11.35 -4.95 24.11
C ASP A 60 -10.30 -4.80 25.22
N VAL A 61 -10.70 -4.39 26.43
CA VAL A 61 -9.80 -4.43 27.61
C VAL A 61 -9.33 -5.85 27.89
N SER A 62 -10.23 -6.84 27.89
CA SER A 62 -9.85 -8.24 28.16
C SER A 62 -8.90 -8.83 27.09
N LYS A 63 -9.08 -8.45 25.82
CA LYS A 63 -8.23 -8.90 24.72
C LYS A 63 -6.77 -8.47 24.87
N ARG A 64 -6.52 -7.31 25.51
CA ARG A 64 -5.16 -6.83 25.82
C ARG A 64 -4.39 -7.77 26.75
N PHE A 65 -5.08 -8.63 27.50
CA PHE A 65 -4.48 -9.63 28.38
C PHE A 65 -4.46 -11.04 27.74
N GLY A 66 -4.66 -11.12 26.41
CA GLY A 66 -4.60 -12.37 25.64
C GLY A 66 -5.87 -13.22 25.75
N LEU A 67 -6.99 -12.65 26.19
CA LEU A 67 -8.29 -13.34 26.12
C LEU A 67 -8.97 -13.13 24.77
N LYS A 68 -9.90 -14.01 24.40
CA LYS A 68 -10.70 -13.84 23.18
C LYS A 68 -11.76 -12.73 23.32
N GLY A 69 -12.19 -12.45 24.55
CA GLY A 69 -13.22 -11.47 24.88
C GLY A 69 -13.84 -11.78 26.24
N ILE A 70 -15.00 -11.20 26.49
CA ILE A 70 -15.85 -11.45 27.65
C ILE A 70 -17.20 -11.98 27.20
N LEU A 71 -17.95 -12.61 28.10
CA LEU A 71 -19.39 -12.82 27.94
C LEU A 71 -20.11 -11.95 28.98
N HIS A 72 -21.31 -11.47 28.66
CA HIS A 72 -22.10 -10.67 29.61
C HIS A 72 -23.58 -11.03 29.59
N SER A 73 -24.29 -10.66 30.66
CA SER A 73 -25.71 -10.96 30.87
C SER A 73 -26.59 -10.63 29.66
N ASP A 74 -26.40 -9.45 29.06
CA ASP A 74 -27.29 -8.98 27.99
C ASP A 74 -27.06 -9.65 26.62
N GLU A 75 -26.00 -10.47 26.49
CA GLU A 75 -25.75 -11.32 25.32
C GLU A 75 -26.20 -12.78 25.55
N LEU A 76 -26.75 -13.08 26.74
CA LEU A 76 -27.18 -14.41 27.15
C LEU A 76 -28.69 -14.44 27.42
N PRO A 77 -29.39 -15.57 27.13
CA PRO A 77 -28.89 -16.85 26.61
C PRO A 77 -28.36 -16.76 25.17
N GLY A 78 -27.22 -17.41 24.93
CA GLY A 78 -26.43 -17.26 23.70
C GLY A 78 -25.15 -18.11 23.73
N TYR A 79 -24.46 -18.26 22.61
CA TYR A 79 -23.20 -19.03 22.51
C TYR A 79 -23.29 -20.49 23.02
N GLY A 80 -24.49 -21.08 22.96
CA GLY A 80 -24.76 -22.44 23.45
C GLY A 80 -24.96 -22.55 24.96
N ILE A 81 -25.03 -21.43 25.68
CA ILE A 81 -25.43 -21.35 27.10
C ILE A 81 -26.95 -21.27 27.18
N SER A 82 -27.54 -22.18 27.94
CA SER A 82 -28.97 -22.31 28.19
C SER A 82 -29.49 -21.30 29.23
N GLU A 83 -30.80 -21.03 29.22
CA GLU A 83 -31.44 -20.20 30.25
C GLU A 83 -31.29 -20.78 31.66
N GLU A 84 -31.28 -22.12 31.78
CA GLU A 84 -31.04 -22.82 33.05
C GLU A 84 -29.65 -22.45 33.62
N GLU A 85 -28.60 -22.52 32.81
CA GLU A 85 -27.23 -22.12 33.20
C GLU A 85 -27.16 -20.63 33.55
N VAL A 86 -27.85 -19.76 32.81
CA VAL A 86 -27.91 -18.32 33.12
C VAL A 86 -28.56 -18.07 34.48
N ASN A 87 -29.66 -18.77 34.79
CA ASN A 87 -30.35 -18.66 36.07
C ASN A 87 -29.49 -19.18 37.23
N GLU A 88 -28.73 -20.26 37.03
CA GLU A 88 -27.77 -20.74 38.03
C GLU A 88 -26.66 -19.72 38.31
N ILE A 89 -26.15 -19.04 37.27
CA ILE A 89 -25.15 -17.97 37.42
C ILE A 89 -25.74 -16.80 38.21
N LYS A 90 -26.94 -16.33 37.85
CA LYS A 90 -27.65 -15.26 38.60
C LYS A 90 -27.80 -15.64 40.07
N LYS A 91 -28.19 -16.88 40.36
CA LYS A 91 -28.33 -17.40 41.74
C LYS A 91 -26.99 -17.46 42.49
N LYS A 92 -25.92 -17.95 41.86
CA LYS A 92 -24.58 -18.06 42.47
C LYS A 92 -23.95 -16.69 42.74
N LEU A 93 -24.25 -15.70 41.89
CA LEU A 93 -23.78 -14.32 42.02
C LEU A 93 -24.69 -13.44 42.92
N GLY A 94 -25.90 -13.90 43.24
CA GLY A 94 -26.88 -13.10 43.98
C GLY A 94 -27.38 -11.88 43.19
N CYS A 95 -27.57 -12.05 41.88
CA CYS A 95 -28.10 -11.00 41.00
C CYS A 95 -29.62 -10.84 41.18
N SER A 96 -30.08 -9.60 41.23
CA SER A 96 -31.49 -9.23 41.01
C SER A 96 -31.76 -9.05 39.50
N GLU A 97 -33.01 -8.79 39.10
CA GLU A 97 -33.34 -8.55 37.69
C GLU A 97 -32.76 -7.26 37.12
N GLU A 98 -32.44 -6.28 37.98
CA GLU A 98 -31.78 -5.04 37.58
C GLU A 98 -30.26 -5.23 37.40
N ASP A 99 -29.68 -6.32 37.89
CA ASP A 99 -28.24 -6.53 37.91
C ASP A 99 -27.73 -7.22 36.63
N GLY A 100 -26.56 -6.79 36.17
CA GLY A 100 -25.81 -7.45 35.10
C GLY A 100 -24.71 -8.34 35.65
N PHE A 101 -24.08 -9.14 34.79
CA PHE A 101 -22.85 -9.85 35.13
C PHE A 101 -21.91 -9.98 33.93
N ILE A 102 -20.62 -10.15 34.20
CA ILE A 102 -19.57 -10.42 33.20
C ILE A 102 -18.87 -11.73 33.55
N ILE A 103 -18.61 -12.56 32.55
CA ILE A 103 -17.88 -13.82 32.65
C ILE A 103 -16.56 -13.71 31.86
N LEU A 104 -15.49 -14.19 32.48
CA LEU A 104 -14.17 -14.38 31.87
C LEU A 104 -13.80 -15.86 31.87
N ILE A 105 -13.18 -16.31 30.79
CA ILE A 105 -12.65 -17.67 30.65
C ILE A 105 -11.12 -17.58 30.62
N THR A 106 -10.46 -18.09 31.65
CA THR A 106 -9.00 -17.97 31.82
C THR A 106 -8.41 -19.12 32.64
N GLU A 107 -7.10 -19.30 32.61
CA GLU A 107 -6.38 -20.44 33.21
C GLU A 107 -6.36 -20.37 34.75
N ASP A 108 -6.20 -19.19 35.33
CA ASP A 108 -6.10 -19.02 36.78
C ASP A 108 -6.85 -17.80 37.32
N TYR A 109 -7.07 -17.81 38.64
CA TYR A 109 -7.75 -16.74 39.37
C TYR A 109 -6.95 -15.43 39.35
N LYS A 110 -5.61 -15.48 39.35
CA LYS A 110 -4.77 -14.27 39.37
C LYS A 110 -4.96 -13.44 38.10
N LYS A 111 -4.98 -14.09 36.93
CA LYS A 111 -5.24 -13.43 35.66
C LYS A 111 -6.68 -12.92 35.58
N ALA A 112 -7.65 -13.69 36.08
CA ALA A 112 -9.04 -13.23 36.19
C ALA A 112 -9.15 -11.95 37.04
N ASN A 113 -8.51 -11.93 38.21
CA ASN A 113 -8.50 -10.80 39.13
C ASN A 113 -7.93 -9.54 38.48
N LEU A 114 -6.75 -9.65 37.85
CA LEU A 114 -6.13 -8.51 37.15
C LEU A 114 -7.04 -7.94 36.04
N ILE A 115 -7.69 -8.80 35.25
CA ILE A 115 -8.53 -8.35 34.14
C ILE A 115 -9.83 -7.73 34.66
N PHE A 116 -10.47 -8.33 35.67
CA PHE A 116 -11.66 -7.75 36.29
C PHE A 116 -11.36 -6.42 36.97
N GLU A 117 -10.22 -6.28 37.67
CA GLU A 117 -9.79 -4.99 38.22
C GLU A 117 -9.72 -3.92 37.12
N LYS A 118 -9.14 -4.24 35.96
CA LYS A 118 -9.03 -3.30 34.83
C LYS A 118 -10.38 -2.99 34.18
N ILE A 119 -11.27 -3.97 34.06
CA ILE A 119 -12.65 -3.77 33.61
C ILE A 119 -13.42 -2.87 34.58
N ILE A 120 -13.26 -3.08 35.89
CA ILE A 120 -13.94 -2.29 36.92
C ILE A 120 -13.36 -0.85 36.97
N GLU A 121 -12.04 -0.68 36.87
CA GLU A 121 -11.42 0.64 36.70
C GLU A 121 -12.01 1.38 35.50
N ARG A 122 -12.11 0.68 34.36
CA ARG A 122 -12.67 1.22 33.12
C ARG A 122 -14.14 1.61 33.27
N LEU A 123 -14.96 0.75 33.85
CA LEU A 123 -16.38 1.03 34.12
C LEU A 123 -16.53 2.25 35.04
N ASN A 124 -15.75 2.31 36.13
CA ASN A 124 -15.75 3.45 37.04
C ASN A 124 -15.33 4.76 36.35
N GLU A 125 -14.42 4.69 35.38
CA GLU A 125 -14.06 5.87 34.57
C GLU A 125 -15.23 6.27 33.66
N MET A 126 -15.79 5.33 32.90
CA MET A 126 -16.91 5.56 31.97
C MET A 126 -18.14 6.18 32.65
N ILE A 127 -18.46 5.77 33.89
CA ILE A 127 -19.57 6.35 34.67
C ILE A 127 -19.31 7.83 35.00
N LYS A 128 -18.05 8.20 35.27
CA LYS A 128 -17.71 9.57 35.69
C LYS A 128 -17.53 10.52 34.50
N LYS A 129 -16.92 10.03 33.42
CA LYS A 129 -16.59 10.82 32.22
C LYS A 129 -16.28 9.90 31.05
N MET A 130 -16.29 10.47 29.85
CA MET A 130 -15.73 9.81 28.66
C MET A 130 -14.23 9.51 28.89
N PRO A 131 -13.77 8.24 28.83
CA PRO A 131 -12.36 7.90 28.97
C PRO A 131 -11.50 8.54 27.87
N LYS A 132 -10.28 8.92 28.23
CA LYS A 132 -9.30 9.48 27.28
C LYS A 132 -8.42 8.36 26.73
N ASP A 133 -8.72 7.91 25.52
CA ASP A 133 -8.03 6.77 24.90
C ASP A 133 -7.36 7.11 23.57
N THR A 134 -6.32 6.34 23.26
CA THR A 134 -5.94 6.08 21.88
C THR A 134 -6.79 4.92 21.37
N ARG A 135 -7.49 5.11 20.25
CA ARG A 135 -8.41 4.12 19.65
C ARG A 135 -7.90 3.72 18.27
N GLN A 136 -8.20 2.49 17.85
CA GLN A 136 -7.90 1.98 16.52
C GLN A 136 -9.14 2.13 15.62
N VAL A 137 -8.93 2.55 14.37
CA VAL A 137 -10.00 2.61 13.35
C VAL A 137 -10.25 1.20 12.80
N ASN A 138 -11.51 0.81 12.75
CA ASN A 138 -11.97 -0.46 12.17
C ASN A 138 -12.34 -0.25 10.69
N GLN A 139 -12.42 -1.33 9.91
CA GLN A 139 -12.74 -1.27 8.47
C GLN A 139 -14.13 -0.68 8.18
N ASP A 140 -15.06 -0.82 9.12
CA ASP A 140 -16.42 -0.29 9.06
C ASP A 140 -16.52 1.18 9.49
N GLY A 141 -15.39 1.84 9.77
CA GLY A 141 -15.33 3.23 10.24
C GLY A 141 -15.60 3.41 11.73
N THR A 142 -15.91 2.34 12.47
CA THR A 142 -16.02 2.40 13.94
C THR A 142 -14.64 2.41 14.59
N THR A 143 -14.59 2.52 15.92
CA THR A 143 -13.31 2.55 16.65
C THR A 143 -13.28 1.56 17.81
N SER A 144 -12.16 0.90 18.02
CA SER A 144 -11.93 -0.02 19.15
C SER A 144 -10.89 0.55 20.12
N PHE A 145 -11.02 0.19 21.40
CA PHE A 145 -10.05 0.61 22.41
C PHE A 145 -8.69 -0.02 22.13
N LEU A 146 -7.65 0.81 21.99
CA LEU A 146 -6.28 0.33 21.88
C LEU A 146 -5.59 0.46 23.23
N ARG A 147 -5.38 1.68 23.72
CA ARG A 147 -4.70 1.95 24.99
C ARG A 147 -5.17 3.26 25.62
N PRO A 148 -4.98 3.48 26.93
CA PRO A 148 -5.19 4.80 27.52
C PRO A 148 -4.32 5.85 26.83
N GLN A 149 -4.80 7.08 26.75
CA GLN A 149 -4.01 8.17 26.18
C GLN A 149 -2.71 8.32 26.99
N PRO A 150 -1.54 8.38 26.33
CA PRO A 150 -0.29 8.63 27.05
C PRO A 150 -0.35 9.98 27.75
N GLY A 151 0.33 10.09 28.89
CA GLY A 151 0.54 11.39 29.54
C GLY A 151 1.34 12.36 28.65
N SER A 152 1.47 13.60 29.09
CA SER A 152 2.30 14.58 28.38
C SER A 152 3.75 14.10 28.33
N ALA A 153 4.35 14.17 27.13
CA ALA A 153 5.77 13.92 26.97
C ALA A 153 6.56 15.01 27.71
N ARG A 154 7.56 14.60 28.50
CA ARG A 154 8.56 15.51 29.04
C ARG A 154 9.61 15.74 27.97
N MET A 155 9.87 17.00 27.62
CA MET A 155 10.90 17.36 26.65
C MET A 155 12.06 18.05 27.36
N TYR A 156 13.27 17.71 26.96
CA TYR A 156 14.50 18.38 27.33
C TYR A 156 15.28 18.64 26.03
N PRO A 157 16.07 19.72 25.94
CA PRO A 157 16.95 19.93 24.78
C PRO A 157 17.89 18.74 24.60
N GLU A 158 17.97 18.21 23.38
CA GLU A 158 18.91 17.15 23.02
C GLU A 158 20.32 17.75 22.90
N THR A 159 21.17 17.48 23.88
CA THR A 159 22.50 18.11 23.99
C THR A 159 23.58 17.40 23.19
N ASP A 160 23.32 16.17 22.72
CA ASP A 160 24.30 15.41 21.93
C ASP A 160 24.42 15.93 20.49
N HIS A 161 23.51 16.83 20.08
CA HIS A 161 23.49 17.42 18.75
C HIS A 161 23.76 18.93 18.79
N SER A 162 24.63 19.37 17.89
CA SER A 162 24.83 20.79 17.62
C SER A 162 23.53 21.45 17.12
N LEU A 163 23.40 22.75 17.38
CA LEU A 163 22.28 23.53 16.87
C LEU A 163 22.32 23.59 15.33
N ILE A 164 21.13 23.57 14.72
CA ILE A 164 20.95 23.80 13.29
C ILE A 164 20.63 25.28 13.10
N PHE A 165 21.52 26.01 12.42
CA PHE A 165 21.27 27.39 12.02
C PHE A 165 20.87 27.43 10.54
N VAL A 166 19.76 28.10 10.24
CA VAL A 166 19.24 28.24 8.87
C VAL A 166 19.18 29.72 8.52
N GLU A 167 20.05 30.14 7.60
CA GLU A 167 20.01 31.47 6.99
C GLU A 167 19.30 31.37 5.63
N LYS A 168 18.51 32.40 5.32
CA LYS A 168 17.73 32.47 4.08
C LYS A 168 18.05 33.76 3.33
N GLU A 169 18.40 33.63 2.06
CA GLU A 169 18.53 34.73 1.12
C GLU A 169 17.48 34.58 0.01
N VAL A 170 16.87 35.67 -0.43
CA VAL A 170 15.91 35.67 -1.53
C VAL A 170 16.46 36.54 -2.65
N LYS A 171 16.59 35.97 -3.84
CA LYS A 171 16.94 36.67 -5.07
C LYS A 171 15.74 36.67 -5.99
N ASP A 172 15.27 37.87 -6.35
CA ASP A 172 14.16 38.01 -7.27
C ASP A 172 14.68 38.27 -8.67
N PHE A 173 14.36 37.37 -9.60
CA PHE A 173 14.67 37.50 -11.02
C PHE A 173 13.39 37.83 -11.78
N GLU A 174 13.52 38.26 -13.04
CA GLU A 174 12.37 38.66 -13.87
C GLU A 174 11.32 37.53 -14.00
N LYS A 175 11.77 36.29 -14.23
CA LYS A 175 10.88 35.13 -14.49
C LYS A 175 10.64 34.22 -13.28
N TYR A 176 11.47 34.29 -12.25
CA TYR A 176 11.40 33.41 -11.09
C TYR A 176 12.01 34.06 -9.86
N THR A 177 11.69 33.52 -8.69
CA THR A 177 12.32 33.89 -7.43
C THR A 177 13.13 32.69 -6.93
N GLU A 178 14.39 32.92 -6.59
CA GLU A 178 15.27 31.90 -6.01
C GLU A 178 15.43 32.16 -4.50
N ILE A 179 15.18 31.12 -3.71
CA ILE A 179 15.40 31.13 -2.27
C ILE A 179 16.61 30.26 -1.98
N ILE A 180 17.67 30.85 -1.46
CA ILE A 180 18.92 30.17 -1.11
C ILE A 180 18.91 29.94 0.39
N TYR A 181 19.14 28.70 0.79
CA TYR A 181 19.27 28.28 2.18
C TYR A 181 20.71 27.92 2.47
N THR A 182 21.27 28.52 3.52
CA THR A 182 22.55 28.15 4.09
C THR A 182 22.30 27.52 5.44
N VAL A 183 22.52 26.21 5.53
CA VAL A 183 22.27 25.41 6.73
C VAL A 183 23.60 25.03 7.36
N LYS A 184 23.83 25.50 8.58
CA LYS A 184 25.00 25.15 9.40
C LYS A 184 24.59 24.16 10.48
N TYR A 185 25.27 23.02 10.54
CA TYR A 185 25.05 21.99 11.55
C TYR A 185 26.40 21.40 11.99
N GLY A 186 26.87 21.82 13.16
CA GLY A 186 28.25 21.55 13.59
C GLY A 186 29.25 22.10 12.55
N ASP A 187 30.14 21.24 12.08
CA ASP A 187 31.13 21.58 11.05
C ASP A 187 30.60 21.49 9.61
N LYS A 188 29.35 21.03 9.43
CA LYS A 188 28.74 20.90 8.10
C LYS A 188 28.09 22.22 7.69
N ASN A 189 28.37 22.63 6.46
CA ASN A 189 27.70 23.74 5.81
C ASN A 189 27.06 23.24 4.51
N ILE A 190 25.73 23.30 4.42
CA ILE A 190 24.96 22.85 3.26
C ILE A 190 24.29 24.08 2.66
N ILE A 191 24.55 24.30 1.37
CA ILE A 191 23.90 25.35 0.59
C ILE A 191 23.03 24.68 -0.46
N PHE A 192 21.74 25.01 -0.47
CA PHE A 192 20.83 24.59 -1.53
C PHE A 192 19.90 25.74 -1.87
N SER A 193 19.35 25.72 -3.08
CA SER A 193 18.38 26.71 -3.50
C SER A 193 17.13 26.08 -4.07
N VAL A 194 16.04 26.82 -3.90
CA VAL A 194 14.70 26.43 -4.31
C VAL A 194 14.12 27.57 -5.13
N ILE A 195 13.59 27.23 -6.30
CA ILE A 195 13.05 28.19 -7.27
C ILE A 195 11.53 28.14 -7.26
N LYS A 196 10.91 29.31 -7.27
CA LYS A 196 9.50 29.50 -7.56
C LYS A 196 9.37 30.28 -8.86
N LEU A 197 8.71 29.71 -9.85
CA LEU A 197 8.44 30.39 -11.11
C LEU A 197 7.36 31.45 -10.89
N LYS A 198 7.49 32.60 -11.56
CA LYS A 198 6.44 33.63 -11.55
C LYS A 198 5.31 33.28 -12.50
N GLU A 199 5.64 32.55 -13.57
CA GLU A 199 4.70 32.02 -14.55
C GLU A 199 5.01 30.55 -14.83
N GLN A 200 4.02 29.78 -15.27
CA GLN A 200 4.14 28.36 -15.60
C GLN A 200 4.84 28.14 -16.96
N ASP A 201 6.08 28.61 -17.06
CA ASP A 201 6.96 28.47 -18.23
C ASP A 201 7.65 27.09 -18.21
N ILE A 202 7.27 26.23 -19.15
CA ILE A 202 7.75 24.84 -19.25
C ILE A 202 9.21 24.78 -19.72
N GLU A 203 9.62 25.67 -20.62
CA GLU A 203 11.00 25.70 -21.12
C GLU A 203 11.95 26.16 -20.02
N LEU A 204 11.54 27.20 -19.28
CA LEU A 204 12.27 27.64 -18.10
C LEU A 204 12.35 26.52 -17.05
N TYR A 205 11.24 25.81 -16.80
CA TYR A 205 11.22 24.65 -15.90
C TYR A 205 12.30 23.62 -16.27
N PHE A 206 12.35 23.19 -17.53
CA PHE A 206 13.34 22.21 -17.96
C PHE A 206 14.78 22.74 -17.89
N SER A 207 15.01 23.98 -18.31
CA SER A 207 16.36 24.58 -18.26
C SER A 207 16.91 24.67 -16.83
N LEU A 208 16.06 25.02 -15.86
CA LEU A 208 16.41 25.06 -14.44
C LEU A 208 16.60 23.66 -13.85
N LYS A 209 15.77 22.69 -14.26
CA LYS A 209 15.89 21.29 -13.83
C LYS A 209 17.21 20.68 -14.31
N ASP A 210 17.63 20.98 -15.54
CA ASP A 210 18.85 20.44 -16.14
C ASP A 210 20.13 20.90 -15.41
N ILE A 211 20.11 22.10 -14.82
CA ILE A 211 21.20 22.59 -13.95
C ILE A 211 21.04 22.17 -12.48
N GLY A 212 20.13 21.24 -12.19
CA GLY A 212 19.94 20.65 -10.86
C GLY A 212 19.22 21.53 -9.85
N LYS A 213 18.43 22.52 -10.30
CA LYS A 213 17.66 23.37 -9.39
C LYS A 213 16.38 22.68 -8.94
N PHE A 214 16.02 22.86 -7.67
CA PHE A 214 14.74 22.40 -7.13
C PHE A 214 13.66 23.43 -7.44
N ILE A 215 12.60 23.03 -8.14
CA ILE A 215 11.54 23.94 -8.60
C ILE A 215 10.24 23.59 -7.86
N LEU A 216 9.71 24.52 -7.07
CA LEU A 216 8.51 24.31 -6.23
C LEU A 216 7.25 24.06 -7.05
N ASP A 217 7.13 24.70 -8.21
CA ASP A 217 5.98 24.58 -9.10
C ASP A 217 5.78 23.14 -9.58
N SER A 218 6.82 22.31 -9.51
CA SER A 218 6.75 20.87 -9.78
C SER A 218 5.80 20.11 -8.83
N LEU A 219 5.43 20.70 -7.68
CA LEU A 219 4.42 20.17 -6.78
C LEU A 219 2.99 20.46 -7.25
N ASN A 220 2.79 21.38 -8.19
CA ASN A 220 1.48 21.73 -8.71
C ASN A 220 1.02 20.69 -9.75
N PRO A 221 -0.05 19.92 -9.48
CA PRO A 221 -0.51 18.89 -10.40
C PRO A 221 -0.97 19.45 -11.75
N GLU A 222 -1.59 20.63 -11.78
CA GLU A 222 -2.03 21.26 -13.03
C GLU A 222 -0.86 21.67 -13.91
N PHE A 223 0.22 22.17 -13.29
CA PHE A 223 1.44 22.49 -14.03
C PHE A 223 2.09 21.22 -14.59
N ARG A 224 2.17 20.14 -13.80
CA ARG A 224 2.63 18.83 -14.28
C ARG A 224 1.78 18.30 -15.43
N LYS A 225 0.45 18.46 -15.39
CA LYS A 225 -0.43 18.10 -16.52
C LYS A 225 -0.06 18.88 -17.79
N LYS A 226 0.20 20.19 -17.68
CA LYS A 226 0.67 21.01 -18.82
C LYS A 226 2.01 20.52 -19.36
N ILE A 227 2.97 20.19 -18.49
CA ILE A 227 4.27 19.64 -18.88
C ILE A 227 4.08 18.32 -19.64
N LEU A 228 3.33 17.37 -19.09
CA LEU A 228 3.11 16.07 -19.73
C LEU A 228 2.36 16.20 -21.06
N LYS A 229 1.41 17.12 -21.16
CA LYS A 229 0.73 17.43 -22.42
C LYS A 229 1.69 18.02 -23.45
N HIS A 230 2.56 18.94 -23.04
CA HIS A 230 3.61 19.51 -23.89
C HIS A 230 4.60 18.44 -24.37
N LEU A 231 4.94 17.47 -23.51
CA LEU A 231 5.76 16.31 -23.87
C LEU A 231 5.06 15.34 -24.84
N GLY A 232 3.76 15.49 -25.11
CA GLY A 232 3.03 14.68 -26.10
C GLY A 232 2.24 13.50 -25.54
N PHE A 233 1.98 13.47 -24.23
CA PHE A 233 1.08 12.48 -23.63
C PHE A 233 -0.39 12.90 -23.80
N ASN A 234 -1.28 11.92 -23.97
CA ASN A 234 -2.73 12.15 -23.98
C ASN A 234 -3.33 12.16 -22.57
N GLU A 235 -4.55 12.66 -22.41
CA GLU A 235 -5.21 12.83 -21.10
C GLU A 235 -5.23 11.54 -20.26
N LYS A 236 -5.52 10.38 -20.87
CA LYS A 236 -5.52 9.09 -20.16
C LYS A 236 -4.12 8.70 -19.66
N GLN A 237 -3.09 8.96 -20.47
CA GLN A 237 -1.70 8.73 -20.06
C GLN A 237 -1.30 9.68 -18.93
N ILE A 238 -1.68 10.95 -19.02
CA ILE A 238 -1.37 11.99 -18.04
C ILE A 238 -1.90 11.61 -16.66
N GLU A 239 -3.17 11.21 -16.55
CA GLU A 239 -3.75 10.81 -15.25
C GLU A 239 -3.01 9.63 -14.60
N ASN A 240 -2.54 8.68 -15.41
CA ASN A 240 -1.74 7.57 -14.89
C ASN A 240 -0.32 7.99 -14.48
N ILE A 241 0.29 8.90 -15.24
CA ILE A 241 1.66 9.37 -15.00
C ILE A 241 1.73 10.28 -13.76
N LEU A 242 0.73 11.12 -13.53
CA LEU A 242 0.73 12.13 -12.47
C LEU A 242 0.96 11.55 -11.07
N TRP A 243 0.46 10.33 -10.84
CA TRP A 243 0.56 9.61 -9.56
C TRP A 243 1.64 8.52 -9.56
N SER A 244 2.48 8.49 -10.59
CA SER A 244 3.58 7.54 -10.71
C SER A 244 4.75 7.93 -9.82
N GLU A 245 5.37 6.94 -9.17
CA GLU A 245 6.67 7.12 -8.51
C GLU A 245 7.79 7.48 -9.50
N TYR A 246 7.61 7.18 -10.80
CA TYR A 246 8.57 7.44 -11.87
C TYR A 246 8.30 8.72 -12.65
N LEU A 247 7.53 9.66 -12.10
CA LEU A 247 7.10 10.88 -12.80
C LEU A 247 8.29 11.64 -13.40
N GLU A 248 9.37 11.81 -12.64
CA GLU A 248 10.53 12.56 -13.08
C GLU A 248 11.31 11.84 -14.19
N GLU A 249 11.47 10.52 -14.08
CA GLU A 249 12.11 9.69 -15.10
C GLU A 249 11.29 9.68 -16.39
N ILE A 250 9.97 9.62 -16.29
CA ILE A 250 9.06 9.67 -17.45
C ILE A 250 9.21 11.01 -18.18
N GLU A 251 9.23 12.14 -17.46
CA GLU A 251 9.47 13.45 -18.07
C GLU A 251 10.83 13.51 -18.77
N ASN A 252 11.89 13.06 -18.09
CA ASN A 252 13.25 13.11 -18.63
C ASN A 252 13.40 12.22 -19.87
N LEU A 253 12.82 11.01 -19.85
CA LEU A 253 12.86 10.10 -20.98
C LEU A 253 12.00 10.60 -22.15
N ALA A 254 10.84 11.20 -21.88
CA ALA A 254 9.96 11.74 -22.92
C ALA A 254 10.57 12.92 -23.68
N ARG A 255 11.54 13.64 -23.08
CA ARG A 255 12.30 14.68 -23.78
C ARG A 255 13.27 14.13 -24.84
N ILE A 256 13.73 12.88 -24.67
CA ILE A 256 14.74 12.26 -25.55
C ILE A 256 14.20 11.11 -26.39
N THR A 257 12.96 10.66 -26.18
CA THR A 257 12.37 9.55 -26.94
C THR A 257 10.86 9.71 -27.08
N ASN A 258 10.24 8.88 -27.92
CA ASN A 258 8.81 8.96 -28.19
C ASN A 258 7.97 8.71 -26.91
N PRO A 259 7.04 9.61 -26.55
CA PRO A 259 6.21 9.48 -25.34
C PRO A 259 5.41 8.17 -25.28
N SER A 260 4.97 7.65 -26.43
CA SER A 260 4.25 6.38 -26.49
C SER A 260 5.14 5.17 -26.18
N ILE A 261 6.46 5.27 -26.37
CA ILE A 261 7.42 4.24 -25.94
C ILE A 261 7.66 4.36 -24.44
N VAL A 262 7.85 5.58 -23.92
CA VAL A 262 7.99 5.83 -22.48
C VAL A 262 6.78 5.27 -21.73
N TYR A 263 5.57 5.65 -22.14
CA TYR A 263 4.35 5.15 -21.52
C TYR A 263 4.24 3.62 -21.57
N TYR A 264 4.64 3.01 -22.70
CA TYR A 264 4.67 1.56 -22.82
C TYR A 264 5.59 0.91 -21.79
N ILE A 265 6.82 1.43 -21.62
CA ILE A 265 7.81 0.90 -20.68
C ILE A 265 7.30 0.95 -19.23
N PHE A 266 6.69 2.06 -18.81
CA PHE A 266 6.29 2.22 -17.41
C PHE A 266 4.95 1.56 -17.06
N PHE A 267 3.99 1.54 -17.99
CA PHE A 267 2.62 1.13 -17.66
C PHE A 267 2.17 -0.17 -18.35
N GLN A 268 2.75 -0.55 -19.49
CA GLN A 268 2.29 -1.70 -20.29
C GLN A 268 3.25 -2.88 -20.20
N LEU A 269 4.55 -2.62 -20.22
CA LEU A 269 5.59 -3.64 -20.17
C LEU A 269 5.47 -4.57 -18.95
N PRO A 270 5.23 -4.10 -17.71
CA PRO A 270 5.06 -5.01 -16.56
C PRO A 270 3.92 -6.03 -16.76
N SER A 271 2.79 -5.57 -17.30
CA SER A 271 1.63 -6.43 -17.59
C SER A 271 1.92 -7.40 -18.75
N GLU A 272 2.64 -6.94 -19.77
CA GLU A 272 3.09 -7.79 -20.88
C GLU A 272 4.04 -8.90 -20.39
N LEU A 273 5.01 -8.55 -19.55
CA LEU A 273 5.98 -9.50 -19.00
C LEU A 273 5.30 -10.57 -18.15
N LYS A 274 4.34 -10.17 -17.30
CA LYS A 274 3.53 -11.09 -16.52
C LYS A 274 2.72 -12.03 -17.42
N LYS A 275 2.09 -11.51 -18.48
CA LYS A 275 1.23 -12.29 -19.38
C LYS A 275 2.00 -13.29 -20.23
N TYR A 276 3.10 -12.88 -20.85
CA TYR A 276 3.80 -13.71 -21.85
C TYR A 276 4.96 -14.52 -21.28
N TYR A 277 5.58 -14.07 -20.19
CA TYR A 277 6.75 -14.73 -19.61
C TYR A 277 6.55 -15.20 -18.16
N ASN A 278 5.37 -14.97 -17.57
CA ASN A 278 5.08 -15.24 -16.16
C ASN A 278 6.11 -14.58 -15.22
N THR A 279 6.60 -13.39 -15.59
CA THR A 279 7.59 -12.63 -14.83
C THR A 279 6.93 -11.42 -14.17
N LEU A 280 7.04 -11.31 -12.84
CA LEU A 280 6.58 -10.15 -12.10
C LEU A 280 7.66 -9.06 -12.09
N VAL A 281 7.26 -7.81 -12.36
CA VAL A 281 8.11 -6.63 -12.24
C VAL A 281 7.53 -5.74 -11.15
N GLU A 282 8.14 -5.77 -9.97
CA GLU A 282 7.73 -4.92 -8.84
C GLU A 282 8.29 -3.50 -8.99
N LYS A 283 9.53 -3.38 -9.47
CA LYS A 283 10.22 -2.11 -9.67
C LYS A 283 10.90 -2.08 -11.03
N ILE A 284 10.80 -0.94 -11.71
CA ILE A 284 11.48 -0.72 -12.98
C ILE A 284 12.90 -0.23 -12.72
N ASP A 285 13.86 -0.85 -13.41
CA ASP A 285 15.26 -0.45 -13.37
C ASP A 285 15.48 0.72 -14.34
N ILE A 286 15.63 1.91 -13.78
CA ILE A 286 15.74 3.15 -14.54
C ILE A 286 17.02 3.21 -15.37
N ASP A 287 18.14 2.72 -14.84
CA ASP A 287 19.41 2.77 -15.56
C ASP A 287 19.42 1.79 -16.73
N PHE A 288 18.79 0.62 -16.55
CA PHE A 288 18.56 -0.31 -17.65
C PHE A 288 17.60 0.25 -18.71
N VAL A 289 16.52 0.93 -18.30
CA VAL A 289 15.59 1.58 -19.22
C VAL A 289 16.28 2.68 -20.03
N LYS A 290 17.14 3.51 -19.42
CA LYS A 290 17.92 4.53 -20.14
C LYS A 290 18.76 3.90 -21.26
N LYS A 291 19.43 2.78 -21.00
CA LYS A 291 20.22 2.03 -22.00
C LYS A 291 19.36 1.45 -23.12
N ILE A 292 18.17 0.93 -22.81
CA ILE A 292 17.20 0.49 -23.83
C ILE A 292 16.80 1.67 -24.73
N VAL A 293 16.47 2.82 -24.14
CA VAL A 293 16.07 4.03 -24.87
C VAL A 293 17.21 4.53 -25.76
N GLU A 294 18.45 4.50 -25.28
CA GLU A 294 19.62 4.81 -26.10
C GLU A 294 19.75 3.87 -27.32
N CYS A 295 19.58 2.56 -27.12
CA CYS A 295 19.62 1.59 -28.22
C CYS A 295 18.48 1.80 -29.23
N LEU A 296 17.27 2.14 -28.77
CA LEU A 296 16.13 2.49 -29.64
C LEU A 296 16.42 3.74 -30.46
N ASN A 297 16.92 4.80 -29.82
CA ASN A 297 17.22 6.07 -30.48
C ASN A 297 18.34 5.94 -31.53
N LYS A 298 19.33 5.06 -31.29
CA LYS A 298 20.36 4.68 -32.27
C LYS A 298 19.84 3.76 -33.38
N GLY A 299 18.58 3.33 -33.33
CA GLY A 299 17.99 2.39 -34.29
C GLY A 299 18.53 0.96 -34.17
N LYS A 300 19.25 0.62 -33.10
CA LYS A 300 19.83 -0.73 -32.90
C LYS A 300 18.78 -1.81 -32.69
N ILE A 301 17.64 -1.46 -32.09
CA ILE A 301 16.56 -2.40 -31.73
C ILE A 301 15.19 -1.87 -32.17
N ALA A 302 14.26 -2.78 -32.43
CA ALA A 302 12.86 -2.44 -32.69
C ALA A 302 12.10 -2.20 -31.38
N LYS A 303 11.01 -1.41 -31.40
CA LYS A 303 10.17 -1.18 -30.21
C LYS A 303 9.63 -2.47 -29.62
N THR A 304 9.28 -3.42 -30.48
CA THR A 304 8.77 -4.74 -30.10
C THR A 304 9.80 -5.60 -29.36
N ALA A 305 11.10 -5.31 -29.51
CA ALA A 305 12.18 -6.02 -28.83
C ALA A 305 12.23 -5.71 -27.32
N ILE A 306 11.71 -4.57 -26.88
CA ILE A 306 11.82 -4.07 -25.50
C ILE A 306 11.37 -5.13 -24.49
N SER A 307 10.22 -5.78 -24.69
CA SER A 307 9.73 -6.78 -23.74
C SER A 307 10.62 -8.01 -23.65
N LYS A 308 11.19 -8.46 -24.76
CA LYS A 308 12.09 -9.61 -24.78
C LYS A 308 13.45 -9.28 -24.17
N ILE A 309 13.98 -8.08 -24.43
CA ILE A 309 15.23 -7.60 -23.82
C ILE A 309 15.06 -7.49 -22.30
N TYR A 310 13.98 -6.86 -21.84
CA TYR A 310 13.74 -6.67 -20.42
C TYR A 310 13.47 -8.00 -19.70
N TYR A 311 12.80 -8.96 -20.36
CA TYR A 311 12.65 -10.32 -19.83
C TYR A 311 14.01 -10.98 -19.56
N TYR A 312 14.93 -10.95 -20.54
CA TYR A 312 16.27 -11.54 -20.35
C TYR A 312 17.09 -10.79 -19.32
N TYR A 313 16.92 -9.48 -19.20
CA TYR A 313 17.54 -8.70 -18.12
C TYR A 313 17.12 -9.19 -16.73
N ILE A 314 15.82 -9.44 -16.52
CA ILE A 314 15.35 -9.96 -15.23
C ILE A 314 15.97 -11.33 -14.93
N LYS A 315 16.10 -12.19 -15.95
CA LYS A 315 16.59 -13.56 -15.81
C LYS A 315 18.11 -13.63 -15.59
N GLU A 316 18.87 -12.80 -16.31
CA GLU A 316 20.33 -12.95 -16.43
C GLU A 316 21.12 -11.81 -15.80
N LYS A 317 20.49 -10.64 -15.58
CA LYS A 317 21.13 -9.43 -15.04
C LYS A 317 22.35 -8.95 -15.84
N GLU A 318 22.38 -9.28 -17.13
CA GLU A 318 23.40 -8.83 -18.07
C GLU A 318 23.09 -7.45 -18.66
N ASP A 319 24.09 -6.84 -19.26
CA ASP A 319 23.95 -5.55 -19.95
C ASP A 319 23.05 -5.66 -21.20
N VAL A 320 22.39 -4.54 -21.56
CA VAL A 320 21.52 -4.42 -22.74
C VAL A 320 22.23 -4.90 -24.01
N GLU A 321 23.49 -4.49 -24.24
CA GLU A 321 24.19 -4.83 -25.49
C GLU A 321 24.48 -6.33 -25.59
N LYS A 322 24.91 -6.95 -24.49
CA LYS A 322 25.13 -8.41 -24.43
C LYS A 322 23.85 -9.19 -24.67
N ILE A 323 22.72 -8.75 -24.12
CA ILE A 323 21.42 -9.38 -24.32
C ILE A 323 21.02 -9.29 -25.80
N ILE A 324 21.22 -8.13 -26.44
CA ILE A 324 20.90 -7.94 -27.86
C ILE A 324 21.73 -8.90 -28.73
N GLU A 325 23.03 -9.00 -28.48
CA GLU A 325 23.94 -9.89 -29.22
C GLU A 325 23.57 -11.36 -29.02
N LYS A 326 23.50 -11.81 -27.76
CA LYS A 326 23.25 -13.21 -27.40
C LYS A 326 21.95 -13.76 -27.96
N TYR A 327 20.91 -12.92 -28.05
CA TYR A 327 19.59 -13.31 -28.54
C TYR A 327 19.26 -12.81 -29.96
N SER A 328 20.27 -12.25 -30.66
CA SER A 328 20.13 -11.76 -32.04
C SER A 328 18.94 -10.80 -32.22
N LEU A 329 18.81 -9.81 -31.33
CA LEU A 329 17.68 -8.87 -31.27
C LEU A 329 17.94 -7.55 -32.01
N PHE A 330 18.92 -7.53 -32.92
CA PHE A 330 19.22 -6.36 -33.73
C PHE A 330 18.09 -6.05 -34.71
N LYS A 331 17.76 -4.76 -34.84
CA LYS A 331 16.78 -4.29 -35.83
C LYS A 331 17.34 -4.48 -37.24
N ILE A 332 16.57 -5.14 -38.08
CA ILE A 332 16.78 -5.27 -39.52
C ILE A 332 15.85 -4.27 -40.22
N SER A 333 16.36 -3.56 -41.23
CA SER A 333 15.59 -2.56 -41.98
C SER A 333 16.03 -2.50 -43.44
N GLY A 334 15.26 -1.82 -44.28
CA GLY A 334 15.61 -1.58 -45.69
C GLY A 334 15.83 -2.86 -46.51
N LYS A 335 16.95 -2.92 -47.24
CA LYS A 335 17.26 -4.03 -48.16
C LYS A 335 17.41 -5.38 -47.45
N ASP A 336 18.00 -5.39 -46.26
CA ASP A 336 18.20 -6.62 -45.49
C ASP A 336 16.87 -7.20 -45.03
N LEU A 337 15.90 -6.34 -44.67
CA LEU A 337 14.55 -6.76 -44.30
C LEU A 337 13.80 -7.30 -45.53
N GLU A 338 13.94 -6.65 -46.68
CA GLU A 338 13.33 -7.12 -47.94
C GLU A 338 13.87 -8.50 -48.33
N GLN A 339 15.19 -8.70 -48.26
CA GLN A 339 15.81 -10.00 -48.52
C GLN A 339 15.29 -11.07 -47.56
N LYS A 340 15.19 -10.73 -46.25
CA LYS A 340 14.69 -11.67 -45.26
C LYS A 340 13.23 -12.06 -45.50
N ILE A 341 12.39 -11.12 -45.92
CA ILE A 341 11.00 -11.40 -46.26
C ILE A 341 10.91 -12.30 -47.49
N LYS A 342 11.74 -12.10 -48.53
CA LYS A 342 11.79 -13.00 -49.70
C LYS A 342 12.14 -14.43 -49.30
N GLU A 343 13.15 -14.62 -48.45
CA GLU A 343 13.51 -15.94 -47.90
C GLU A 343 12.34 -16.60 -47.17
N LEU A 344 11.60 -15.83 -46.36
CA LEU A 344 10.46 -16.36 -45.61
C LEU A 344 9.25 -16.67 -46.51
N LEU A 345 9.04 -15.90 -47.58
CA LEU A 345 8.01 -16.18 -48.59
C LEU A 345 8.28 -17.50 -49.33
N GLU A 346 9.53 -17.79 -49.65
CA GLU A 346 9.92 -19.08 -50.27
C GLU A 346 9.81 -20.24 -49.28
N LYS A 347 10.20 -20.02 -48.02
CA LYS A 347 10.12 -21.01 -46.93
C LYS A 347 8.67 -21.41 -46.64
N TYR A 348 7.75 -20.45 -46.58
CA TYR A 348 6.36 -20.69 -46.18
C TYR A 348 5.44 -20.89 -47.39
N LYS A 349 5.09 -22.15 -47.68
CA LYS A 349 4.11 -22.53 -48.72
C LYS A 349 2.64 -22.33 -48.27
N GLU A 350 2.32 -21.18 -47.68
CA GLU A 350 0.95 -20.83 -47.24
C GLU A 350 0.23 -20.05 -48.35
N LYS A 351 -0.97 -20.49 -48.75
CA LYS A 351 -1.74 -19.83 -49.82
C LYS A 351 -2.59 -18.66 -49.33
N ASP A 352 -2.97 -18.67 -48.06
CA ASP A 352 -3.73 -17.58 -47.45
C ASP A 352 -2.79 -16.42 -47.10
N LYS A 353 -2.96 -15.30 -47.79
CA LYS A 353 -2.16 -14.07 -47.63
C LYS A 353 -2.11 -13.60 -46.16
N ASN A 354 -3.23 -13.67 -45.45
CA ASN A 354 -3.32 -13.18 -44.07
C ASN A 354 -2.59 -14.12 -43.11
N LYS A 355 -2.73 -15.44 -43.30
CA LYS A 355 -2.00 -16.43 -42.49
C LYS A 355 -0.50 -16.36 -42.73
N LEU A 356 -0.08 -16.17 -43.99
CA LEU A 356 1.33 -16.03 -44.35
C LEU A 356 1.93 -14.76 -43.73
N LEU A 357 1.23 -13.63 -43.83
CA LEU A 357 1.65 -12.37 -43.20
C LEU A 357 1.81 -12.54 -41.68
N ASN A 358 0.87 -13.20 -41.01
CA ASN A 358 0.95 -13.44 -39.57
C ASN A 358 2.17 -14.29 -39.19
N LYS A 359 2.49 -15.35 -39.95
CA LYS A 359 3.69 -16.17 -39.72
C LYS A 359 4.97 -15.34 -39.87
N ILE A 360 5.04 -14.50 -40.91
CA ILE A 360 6.20 -13.63 -41.15
C ILE A 360 6.34 -12.59 -40.02
N LEU A 361 5.23 -11.98 -39.61
CA LEU A 361 5.21 -11.03 -38.49
C LEU A 361 5.65 -11.68 -37.17
N GLU A 362 5.28 -12.94 -36.93
CA GLU A 362 5.70 -13.69 -35.75
C GLU A 362 7.21 -13.96 -35.75
N GLU A 363 7.76 -14.39 -36.89
CA GLU A 363 9.20 -14.67 -37.01
C GLU A 363 10.06 -13.40 -36.90
N LEU A 364 9.57 -12.28 -37.45
CA LEU A 364 10.27 -11.00 -37.43
C LEU A 364 9.90 -10.11 -36.24
N ARG A 365 9.05 -10.60 -35.32
CA ARG A 365 8.39 -9.82 -34.26
C ARG A 365 9.34 -8.90 -33.50
N TYR A 366 10.53 -9.39 -33.14
CA TYR A 366 11.47 -8.69 -32.26
C TYR A 366 12.63 -8.00 -33.00
N ILE A 367 12.72 -8.17 -34.32
CA ILE A 367 13.86 -7.72 -35.12
C ILE A 367 13.43 -6.77 -36.26
N ALA A 368 12.15 -6.52 -36.44
CA ALA A 368 11.65 -5.55 -37.41
C ALA A 368 10.41 -4.82 -36.87
N GLU A 369 10.17 -3.61 -37.38
CA GLU A 369 8.95 -2.87 -37.05
C GLU A 369 7.77 -3.45 -37.84
N PRO A 370 6.63 -3.80 -37.20
CA PRO A 370 5.50 -4.43 -37.88
C PRO A 370 4.99 -3.63 -39.09
N LYS A 371 5.04 -2.29 -39.01
CA LYS A 371 4.64 -1.41 -40.11
C LYS A 371 5.54 -1.58 -41.33
N GLU A 372 6.85 -1.64 -41.13
CA GLU A 372 7.85 -1.83 -42.20
C GLU A 372 7.67 -3.22 -42.84
N VAL A 373 7.44 -4.27 -42.03
CA VAL A 373 7.19 -5.64 -42.52
C VAL A 373 5.95 -5.69 -43.40
N ILE A 374 4.82 -5.11 -42.95
CA ILE A 374 3.55 -5.11 -43.70
C ILE A 374 3.70 -4.37 -45.03
N GLU A 375 4.41 -3.24 -45.04
CA GLU A 375 4.61 -2.45 -46.26
C GLU A 375 5.43 -3.22 -47.30
N ILE A 376 6.56 -3.81 -46.88
CA ILE A 376 7.44 -4.58 -47.78
C ILE A 376 6.75 -5.86 -48.24
N PHE A 377 6.07 -6.59 -47.35
CA PHE A 377 5.31 -7.78 -47.70
C PHE A 377 4.27 -7.49 -48.78
N ASN A 378 3.50 -6.41 -48.66
CA ASN A 378 2.50 -6.05 -49.67
C ASN A 378 3.11 -5.63 -51.01
N LYS A 379 4.34 -5.10 -51.03
CA LYS A 379 5.06 -4.80 -52.27
C LYS A 379 5.55 -6.06 -52.98
N LEU A 380 5.99 -7.06 -52.21
CA LEU A 380 6.57 -8.32 -52.73
C LEU A 380 5.52 -9.38 -53.08
N TYR A 381 4.41 -9.44 -52.33
CA TYR A 381 3.32 -10.41 -52.52
C TYR A 381 2.29 -9.92 -53.56
N LYS A 382 2.78 -9.49 -54.73
CA LYS A 382 1.93 -9.04 -55.86
C LYS A 382 1.48 -10.21 -56.72
#